data_AF-A0A1E7GPN8-F1
#
_entry.id   AF-A0A1E7GPN8-F1
#
_cell.length_a   1.000
_cell.length_b   1.000
_cell.length_c   1.000
_cell.angle_alpha   90.00
_cell.angle_beta   90.00
_cell.angle_gamma   90.00
#
_symmetry.space_group_name_H-M   'P 1'
#
loop_
_entity.id
_entity.type
_entity.pdbx_description
1 polymer ?
#
loop_
_entity_poly.entity_id
_entity_poly.type
_entity_poly.pdbx_seq_one_letter_code
_entity_poly.pdbx_strand_id
1 'polypeptide(L)'
;MAHKASKYQRHLAQIIAAAGLCLLVAGVFYWQRAMGQRHRTSDLNNRIASINQTGLEIADPQQLKELVEKANQQNLYLPEVEYALLYRQWLQAVTLFDELRDTLDNPYLAERAHASAADFHANLMQLRDALAESLADNPNLPLNWQWRFHNLKGNTAVLLAYSVLYHEKDGRKGAKFLTDALDDYKIAIRQVDKVSLSSFERALPRWNLELIVAVGEYRRLGLSEIPPADISRVQEQLQTYIPEAPGFSPGAPAETRVEK
;
A
#
# COMPACT_ATOMS: atom_id res chain seq x y z
N MET A 1 22.40 -37.28 68.48
CA MET A 1 22.09 -37.21 67.04
C MET A 1 20.68 -36.68 66.72
N ALA A 2 19.70 -36.74 67.62
CA ALA A 2 18.33 -36.25 67.38
C ALA A 2 18.20 -34.72 67.12
N HIS A 3 19.09 -33.90 67.67
CA HIS A 3 18.97 -32.44 67.56
C HIS A 3 19.32 -31.86 66.17
N LYS A 4 20.10 -32.58 65.35
CA LYS A 4 20.47 -32.17 63.98
C LYS A 4 19.34 -32.42 62.96
N ALA A 5 18.52 -33.46 63.17
CA ALA A 5 17.40 -33.81 62.28
C ALA A 5 16.27 -32.76 62.31
N SER A 6 15.98 -32.19 63.49
CA SER A 6 14.96 -31.14 63.65
C SER A 6 15.34 -29.81 62.99
N LYS A 7 16.63 -29.48 62.94
CA LYS A 7 17.14 -28.29 62.24
C LYS A 7 16.98 -28.43 60.72
N TYR A 8 17.27 -29.60 60.18
CA TYR A 8 17.10 -29.91 58.75
C TYR A 8 15.63 -29.83 58.31
N GLN A 9 14.70 -30.36 59.11
CA GLN A 9 13.27 -30.27 58.82
C GLN A 9 12.75 -28.83 58.81
N ARG A 10 13.26 -27.96 59.71
CA ARG A 10 12.89 -26.53 59.72
C ARG A 10 13.42 -25.78 58.50
N HIS A 11 14.65 -26.05 58.06
CA HIS A 11 15.21 -25.45 56.85
C HIS A 11 14.48 -25.93 55.58
N LEU A 12 14.11 -27.21 55.52
CA LEU A 12 13.36 -27.75 54.39
C LEU A 12 11.94 -27.16 54.31
N ALA A 13 11.27 -26.97 55.46
CA ALA A 13 9.98 -26.27 55.53
C ALA A 13 10.08 -24.80 55.10
N GLN A 14 11.16 -24.10 55.47
CA GLN A 14 11.42 -22.71 55.05
C GLN A 14 11.66 -22.60 53.54
N ILE A 15 12.41 -23.54 52.94
CA ILE A 15 12.66 -23.57 51.50
C ILE A 15 11.37 -23.82 50.74
N ILE A 16 10.53 -24.75 51.19
CA ILE A 16 9.22 -25.03 50.56
C ILE A 16 8.30 -23.81 50.67
N ALA A 17 8.25 -23.16 51.83
CA ALA A 17 7.46 -21.94 52.02
C ALA A 17 7.95 -20.79 51.12
N ALA A 18 9.27 -20.60 51.00
CA ALA A 18 9.86 -19.60 50.12
C ALA A 18 9.59 -19.90 48.64
N ALA A 19 9.73 -21.16 48.21
CA ALA A 19 9.42 -21.58 46.85
C ALA A 19 7.93 -21.40 46.51
N GLY A 20 7.03 -21.74 47.44
CA GLY A 20 5.59 -21.51 47.30
C GLY A 20 5.25 -20.02 47.17
N LEU A 21 5.91 -19.17 47.96
CA LEU A 21 5.73 -17.72 47.88
C LEU A 21 6.25 -17.14 46.57
N CYS A 22 7.41 -17.59 46.09
CA CYS A 22 7.94 -17.20 44.78
C CYS A 22 7.00 -17.61 43.63
N LEU A 23 6.41 -18.82 43.69
CA LEU A 23 5.45 -19.27 42.69
C LEU A 23 4.14 -18.46 42.72
N LEU A 24 3.67 -18.06 43.90
CA LEU A 24 2.51 -17.17 44.03
C LEU A 24 2.79 -15.79 43.45
N VAL A 25 3.93 -15.18 43.76
CA VAL A 25 4.32 -13.87 43.22
C VAL A 25 4.49 -13.93 41.71
N ALA A 26 5.15 -14.97 41.18
CA ALA A 26 5.26 -15.19 39.74
C ALA A 26 3.88 -15.39 39.09
N GLY A 27 3.01 -16.19 39.71
CA GLY A 27 1.64 -16.43 39.23
C GLY A 27 0.81 -15.14 39.15
N VAL A 28 0.86 -14.31 40.19
CA VAL A 28 0.19 -12.99 40.20
C VAL A 28 0.76 -12.07 39.12
N PHE A 29 2.08 -12.04 38.95
CA PHE A 29 2.73 -11.22 37.92
C PHE A 29 2.33 -11.66 36.50
N TYR A 30 2.35 -12.97 36.22
CA TYR A 30 1.92 -13.51 34.92
C TYR A 30 0.42 -13.27 34.68
N TRP A 31 -0.41 -13.40 35.72
CA TRP A 31 -1.84 -13.15 35.62
C TRP A 31 -2.17 -11.67 35.36
N GLN A 32 -1.51 -10.74 36.07
CA GLN A 32 -1.66 -9.30 35.83
C GLN A 32 -1.21 -8.93 34.42
N ARG A 33 -0.08 -9.49 33.96
CA ARG A 33 0.41 -9.29 32.59
C ARG A 33 -0.57 -9.82 31.55
N ALA A 34 -1.14 -11.00 31.77
CA ALA A 34 -2.14 -11.60 30.88
C ALA A 34 -3.46 -10.81 30.86
N MET A 35 -3.95 -10.33 32.01
CA MET A 35 -5.14 -9.48 32.10
C MET A 35 -4.93 -8.13 31.40
N GLY A 36 -3.76 -7.50 31.60
CA GLY A 36 -3.39 -6.27 30.89
C GLY A 36 -3.36 -6.45 29.37
N GLN A 37 -2.86 -7.58 28.88
CA GLN A 37 -2.87 -7.90 27.45
C GLN A 37 -4.28 -8.16 26.91
N ARG A 38 -5.14 -8.86 27.67
CA ARG A 38 -6.54 -9.11 27.26
C ARG A 38 -7.37 -7.84 27.15
N HIS A 39 -7.20 -6.90 28.08
CA HIS A 39 -7.89 -5.61 27.99
C HIS A 39 -7.42 -4.77 26.79
N ARG A 40 -6.10 -4.75 26.53
CA ARG A 40 -5.53 -4.01 25.38
C ARG A 40 -5.98 -4.57 24.03
N THR A 41 -6.04 -5.89 23.91
CA THR A 41 -6.52 -6.57 22.68
C THR A 41 -8.02 -6.42 22.49
N SER A 42 -8.81 -6.43 23.58
CA SER A 42 -10.25 -6.18 23.52
C SER A 42 -10.58 -4.74 23.07
N ASP A 43 -9.89 -3.72 23.60
CA ASP A 43 -10.06 -2.33 23.15
C ASP A 43 -9.73 -2.16 21.66
N LEU A 44 -8.64 -2.77 21.21
CA LEU A 44 -8.23 -2.73 19.80
C LEU A 44 -9.25 -3.42 18.89
N ASN A 45 -9.74 -4.59 19.29
CA ASN A 45 -10.78 -5.32 18.54
C ASN A 45 -12.10 -4.55 18.48
N ASN A 46 -12.51 -3.91 19.57
CA ASN A 46 -13.72 -3.09 19.61
C ASN A 46 -13.61 -1.87 18.70
N ARG A 47 -12.44 -1.22 18.66
CA ARG A 47 -12.18 -0.09 17.75
C ARG A 47 -12.19 -0.52 16.29
N ILE A 48 -11.54 -1.65 15.96
CA ILE A 48 -11.59 -2.24 14.61
C ILE A 48 -13.04 -2.57 14.23
N ALA A 49 -13.82 -3.17 15.13
CA ALA A 49 -15.22 -3.50 14.87
C ALA A 49 -16.07 -2.24 14.61
N SER A 50 -15.86 -1.17 15.38
CA SER A 50 -16.58 0.10 15.19
C SER A 50 -16.26 0.77 13.84
N ILE A 51 -14.99 0.71 13.42
CA ILE A 51 -14.55 1.25 12.13
C ILE A 51 -15.08 0.39 10.97
N ASN A 52 -15.08 -0.94 11.12
CA ASN A 52 -15.64 -1.85 10.12
C ASN A 52 -17.15 -1.67 9.94
N GLN A 53 -17.89 -1.32 11.01
CA GLN A 53 -19.33 -1.02 10.92
C GLN A 53 -19.61 0.30 10.20
N THR A 54 -18.74 1.31 10.38
CA THR A 54 -18.89 2.63 9.74
C THR A 54 -18.34 2.63 8.31
N GLY A 55 -17.53 1.63 7.96
CA GLY A 55 -16.76 1.56 6.73
C GLY A 55 -15.40 2.23 6.89
N LEU A 56 -14.33 1.46 6.62
CA LEU A 56 -12.93 1.94 6.65
C LEU A 56 -12.71 3.16 5.73
N GLU A 57 -13.50 3.28 4.67
CA GLU A 57 -13.45 4.38 3.71
C GLU A 57 -14.05 5.69 4.25
N ILE A 58 -14.97 5.61 5.22
CA ILE A 58 -15.72 6.74 5.79
C ILE A 58 -15.10 7.19 7.13
N ALA A 59 -14.34 6.31 7.79
CA ALA A 59 -13.71 6.60 9.07
C ALA A 59 -12.77 7.81 9.02
N ASP A 60 -12.69 8.54 10.13
CA ASP A 60 -11.83 9.73 10.29
C ASP A 60 -10.34 9.33 10.16
N PRO A 61 -9.53 10.00 9.30
CA PRO A 61 -8.16 9.59 9.05
C PRO A 61 -7.27 9.71 10.30
N GLN A 62 -7.60 10.62 11.22
CA GLN A 62 -6.87 10.73 12.48
C GLN A 62 -7.14 9.53 13.39
N GLN A 63 -8.39 9.07 13.49
CA GLN A 63 -8.74 7.84 14.21
C GLN A 63 -8.05 6.59 13.62
N LEU A 64 -7.95 6.49 12.29
CA LEU A 64 -7.25 5.39 11.63
C LEU A 64 -5.73 5.42 11.92
N LYS A 65 -5.10 6.60 11.89
CA LYS A 65 -3.68 6.77 12.25
C LYS A 65 -3.40 6.37 13.70
N GLU A 66 -4.21 6.84 14.64
CA GLU A 66 -4.10 6.46 16.05
C GLU A 66 -4.24 4.94 16.25
N LEU A 67 -5.09 4.30 15.44
CA LEU A 67 -5.29 2.87 15.50
C LEU A 67 -4.07 2.09 14.99
N VAL A 68 -3.44 2.54 13.89
CA VAL A 68 -2.18 1.99 13.39
C VAL A 68 -1.06 2.17 14.42
N GLU A 69 -0.91 3.35 15.01
CA GLU A 69 0.11 3.60 16.04
C GLU A 69 -0.06 2.69 17.26
N LYS A 70 -1.31 2.52 17.73
CA LYS A 70 -1.60 1.61 18.85
C LYS A 70 -1.38 0.14 18.50
N ALA A 71 -1.67 -0.26 17.26
CA ALA A 71 -1.41 -1.61 16.78
C ALA A 71 0.10 -1.87 16.70
N ASN A 72 0.87 -0.92 16.15
CA ASN A 72 2.33 -1.00 16.07
C ASN A 72 2.99 -1.08 17.46
N GLN A 73 2.51 -0.33 18.45
CA GLN A 73 2.96 -0.44 19.85
C GLN A 73 2.73 -1.84 20.45
N GLN A 74 1.81 -2.63 19.87
CA GLN A 74 1.50 -3.99 20.28
C GLN A 74 2.15 -5.04 19.36
N ASN A 75 2.99 -4.64 18.41
CA ASN A 75 3.53 -5.48 17.32
C ASN A 75 2.42 -6.19 16.52
N LEU A 76 1.26 -5.54 16.37
CA LEU A 76 0.16 -5.99 15.55
C LEU A 76 0.12 -5.17 14.27
N TYR A 77 0.12 -5.85 13.13
CA TYR A 77 0.04 -5.23 11.82
C TYR A 77 -1.37 -5.37 11.24
N LEU A 78 -1.94 -4.25 10.80
CA LEU A 78 -3.34 -4.14 10.34
C LEU A 78 -3.37 -3.66 8.89
N PRO A 79 -3.20 -4.58 7.91
CA PRO A 79 -3.09 -4.22 6.50
C PRO A 79 -4.35 -3.53 5.96
N GLU A 80 -5.52 -3.87 6.50
CA GLU A 80 -6.81 -3.24 6.16
C GLU A 80 -6.77 -1.71 6.37
N VAL A 81 -6.24 -1.30 7.52
CA VAL A 81 -6.28 0.08 8.01
C VAL A 81 -5.21 0.91 7.30
N GLU A 82 -4.01 0.34 7.16
CA GLU A 82 -2.94 0.97 6.41
C GLU A 82 -3.32 1.15 4.94
N TYR A 83 -3.88 0.11 4.30
CA TYR A 83 -4.38 0.22 2.93
C TYR A 83 -5.43 1.32 2.80
N ALA A 84 -6.40 1.41 3.73
CA ALA A 84 -7.42 2.44 3.70
C ALA A 84 -6.84 3.86 3.79
N LEU A 85 -5.82 4.07 4.65
CA LEU A 85 -5.12 5.35 4.76
C LEU A 85 -4.42 5.73 3.46
N LEU A 86 -3.67 4.79 2.86
CA LEU A 86 -2.92 5.03 1.62
C LEU A 86 -3.86 5.21 0.43
N TYR A 87 -4.93 4.42 0.35
CA TYR A 87 -5.95 4.54 -0.69
C TYR A 87 -6.64 5.90 -0.64
N ARG A 88 -6.90 6.43 0.56
CA ARG A 88 -7.47 7.78 0.72
C ARG A 88 -6.49 8.87 0.29
N GLN A 89 -5.21 8.73 0.62
CA GLN A 89 -4.18 9.66 0.13
C GLN A 89 -4.11 9.64 -1.41
N TRP A 90 -4.22 8.46 -2.01
CA TRP A 90 -4.31 8.31 -3.45
C TRP A 90 -5.56 9.00 -4.04
N LEU A 91 -6.74 8.80 -3.44
CA LEU A 91 -7.97 9.50 -3.88
C LEU A 91 -7.84 11.01 -3.78
N GLN A 92 -7.25 11.53 -2.70
CA GLN A 92 -6.95 12.96 -2.57
C GLN A 92 -6.01 13.44 -3.68
N ALA A 93 -4.99 12.64 -4.02
CA ALA A 93 -4.10 12.95 -5.13
C ALA A 93 -4.85 12.98 -6.48
N VAL A 94 -5.78 12.06 -6.72
CA VAL A 94 -6.63 12.08 -7.93
C VAL A 94 -7.45 13.37 -8.00
N THR A 95 -8.09 13.78 -6.90
CA THR A 95 -8.83 15.06 -6.85
C THR A 95 -7.93 16.26 -7.13
N LEU A 96 -6.74 16.30 -6.51
CA LEU A 96 -5.76 17.36 -6.76
C LEU A 96 -5.27 17.38 -8.21
N PHE A 97 -5.13 16.20 -8.84
CA PHE A 97 -4.73 16.10 -10.24
C PHE A 97 -5.80 16.68 -11.17
N ASP A 98 -7.08 16.38 -10.93
CA ASP A 98 -8.18 16.95 -11.71
C ASP A 98 -8.24 18.47 -11.55
N GLU A 99 -8.12 18.99 -10.31
CA GLU A 99 -8.06 20.43 -10.05
C GLU A 99 -6.87 21.09 -10.76
N LEU A 100 -5.70 20.42 -10.74
CA LEU A 100 -4.50 20.93 -11.37
C LEU A 100 -4.62 20.98 -12.89
N ARG A 101 -5.21 19.94 -13.50
CA ARG A 101 -5.52 19.91 -14.94
C ARG A 101 -6.41 21.09 -15.32
N ASP A 102 -7.49 21.30 -14.58
CA ASP A 102 -8.43 22.40 -14.84
C ASP A 102 -7.79 23.78 -14.63
N THR A 103 -6.81 23.89 -13.72
CA THR A 103 -6.06 25.14 -13.45
C THR A 103 -5.01 25.44 -14.52
N LEU A 104 -4.37 24.41 -15.08
CA LEU A 104 -3.37 24.55 -16.16
C LEU A 104 -4.00 25.06 -17.46
N ASP A 105 -5.29 24.78 -17.69
CA ASP A 105 -6.05 25.32 -18.81
C ASP A 105 -6.34 26.84 -18.65
N ASN A 106 -6.04 27.42 -17.49
CA ASN A 106 -6.23 28.84 -17.21
C ASN A 106 -4.89 29.62 -17.14
N PRO A 107 -4.57 30.45 -18.15
CA PRO A 107 -3.29 31.16 -18.22
C PRO A 107 -3.06 32.16 -17.09
N TYR A 108 -4.12 32.62 -16.40
CA TYR A 108 -4.01 33.56 -15.28
C TYR A 108 -3.63 32.89 -13.94
N LEU A 109 -3.68 31.56 -13.87
CA LEU A 109 -3.35 30.78 -12.66
C LEU A 109 -2.07 29.96 -12.80
N ALA A 110 -1.35 30.10 -13.92
CA ALA A 110 -0.20 29.26 -14.28
C ALA A 110 0.91 29.22 -13.21
N GLU A 111 1.22 30.35 -12.55
CA GLU A 111 2.26 30.40 -11.51
C GLU A 111 1.85 29.66 -10.23
N ARG A 112 0.56 29.73 -9.85
CA ARG A 112 0.01 28.96 -8.73
C ARG A 112 -0.11 27.47 -9.08
N ALA A 113 -0.39 27.15 -10.34
CA ALA A 113 -0.43 25.79 -10.85
C ALA A 113 0.95 25.11 -10.78
N HIS A 114 2.05 25.84 -11.01
CA HIS A 114 3.40 25.28 -10.91
C HIS A 114 3.78 24.85 -9.48
N ALA A 115 3.51 25.68 -8.47
CA ALA A 115 3.75 25.31 -7.08
C ALA A 115 2.86 24.12 -6.66
N SER A 116 1.58 24.15 -7.06
CA SER A 116 0.64 23.05 -6.80
C SER A 116 1.09 21.74 -7.47
N ALA A 117 1.74 21.80 -8.64
CA ALA A 117 2.25 20.63 -9.36
C ALA A 117 3.46 20.00 -8.65
N ALA A 118 4.35 20.83 -8.11
CA ALA A 118 5.50 20.36 -7.34
C ALA A 118 5.06 19.68 -6.04
N ASP A 119 4.12 20.28 -5.31
CA ASP A 119 3.56 19.71 -4.08
C ASP A 119 2.81 18.40 -4.38
N PHE A 120 2.03 18.35 -5.46
CA PHE A 120 1.38 17.15 -5.95
C PHE A 120 2.37 16.02 -6.25
N HIS A 121 3.45 16.32 -6.99
CA HIS A 121 4.49 15.35 -7.30
C HIS A 121 5.19 14.82 -6.02
N ALA A 122 5.55 15.71 -5.09
CA ALA A 122 6.18 15.33 -3.83
C ALA A 122 5.27 14.42 -2.99
N ASN A 123 3.97 14.74 -2.91
CA ASN A 123 2.99 13.91 -2.19
C ASN A 123 2.85 12.52 -2.81
N LEU A 124 2.83 12.42 -4.15
CA LEU A 124 2.80 11.12 -4.83
C LEU A 124 4.07 10.30 -4.60
N MET A 125 5.24 10.95 -4.55
CA MET A 125 6.51 10.27 -4.25
C MET A 125 6.49 9.70 -2.83
N GLN A 126 6.01 10.47 -1.85
CA GLN A 126 5.83 9.99 -0.47
C GLN A 126 4.86 8.81 -0.40
N LEU A 127 3.73 8.89 -1.10
CA LEU A 127 2.75 7.80 -1.18
C LEU A 127 3.35 6.53 -1.78
N ARG A 128 4.14 6.66 -2.86
CA ARG A 128 4.83 5.53 -3.49
C ARG A 128 5.82 4.89 -2.51
N ASP A 129 6.59 5.69 -1.79
CA ASP A 129 7.59 5.20 -0.85
C ASP A 129 6.91 4.52 0.35
N ALA A 130 5.82 5.08 0.87
CA ALA A 130 5.01 4.43 1.91
C ALA A 130 4.44 3.08 1.44
N LEU A 131 3.91 2.99 0.20
CA LEU A 131 3.44 1.72 -0.37
C LEU A 131 4.57 0.69 -0.52
N ALA A 132 5.79 1.13 -0.84
CA ALA A 132 6.95 0.26 -0.93
C ALA A 132 7.38 -0.24 0.45
N GLU A 133 7.37 0.63 1.46
CA GLU A 133 7.64 0.29 2.87
C GLU A 133 6.63 -0.74 3.39
N SER A 134 5.32 -0.51 3.18
CA SER A 134 4.27 -1.47 3.59
C SER A 134 4.47 -2.86 2.99
N LEU A 135 4.95 -2.93 1.74
CA LEU A 135 5.24 -4.20 1.05
C LEU A 135 6.56 -4.85 1.51
N ALA A 136 7.57 -4.06 1.89
CA ALA A 136 8.89 -4.56 2.27
C ALA A 136 8.98 -4.98 3.74
N ASP A 137 8.40 -4.19 4.65
CA ASP A 137 8.54 -4.38 6.10
C ASP A 137 7.61 -5.46 6.66
N ASN A 138 6.68 -5.96 5.84
CA ASN A 138 5.70 -6.96 6.22
C ASN A 138 5.89 -8.27 5.42
N PRO A 139 6.91 -9.08 5.72
CA PRO A 139 7.19 -10.33 4.99
C PRO A 139 6.06 -11.37 5.09
N ASN A 140 5.18 -11.23 6.09
CA ASN A 140 4.01 -12.08 6.30
C ASN A 140 2.69 -11.44 5.81
N LEU A 141 2.75 -10.35 5.04
CA LEU A 141 1.56 -9.70 4.48
C LEU A 141 0.74 -10.74 3.70
N PRO A 142 -0.52 -11.00 4.05
CA PRO A 142 -1.33 -11.98 3.33
C PRO A 142 -1.51 -11.64 1.84
N LEU A 143 -1.54 -12.64 0.95
CA LEU A 143 -1.65 -12.42 -0.50
C LEU A 143 -2.89 -11.62 -0.91
N ASN A 144 -4.00 -11.74 -0.18
CA ASN A 144 -5.23 -10.96 -0.38
C ASN A 144 -5.03 -9.45 -0.15
N TRP A 145 -3.99 -9.06 0.58
CA TRP A 145 -3.59 -7.67 0.76
C TRP A 145 -2.45 -7.28 -0.16
N GLN A 146 -1.44 -8.13 -0.36
CA GLN A 146 -0.30 -7.82 -1.24
C GLN A 146 -0.75 -7.31 -2.62
N TRP A 147 -1.74 -7.96 -3.25
CA TRP A 147 -2.20 -7.53 -4.58
C TRP A 147 -2.84 -6.15 -4.56
N ARG A 148 -3.53 -5.79 -3.47
CA ARG A 148 -4.16 -4.47 -3.30
C ARG A 148 -3.11 -3.39 -3.20
N PHE A 149 -2.06 -3.62 -2.39
CA PHE A 149 -0.92 -2.71 -2.26
C PHE A 149 -0.16 -2.56 -3.59
N HIS A 150 0.14 -3.66 -4.30
CA HIS A 150 0.77 -3.56 -5.63
C HIS A 150 -0.12 -2.85 -6.64
N ASN A 151 -1.42 -3.14 -6.68
CA ASN A 151 -2.34 -2.45 -7.58
C ASN A 151 -2.40 -0.94 -7.30
N LEU A 152 -2.47 -0.56 -6.02
CA LEU A 152 -2.46 0.85 -5.62
C LEU A 152 -1.11 1.53 -5.93
N LYS A 153 0.00 0.82 -5.72
CA LYS A 153 1.34 1.30 -6.10
C LYS A 153 1.47 1.52 -7.60
N GLY A 154 0.90 0.63 -8.40
CA GLY A 154 0.77 0.81 -9.85
C GLY A 154 -0.03 2.07 -10.20
N ASN A 155 -1.19 2.27 -9.56
CA ASN A 155 -2.01 3.47 -9.79
C ASN A 155 -1.27 4.77 -9.42
N THR A 156 -0.53 4.76 -8.31
CA THR A 156 0.31 5.89 -7.88
C THR A 156 1.42 6.16 -8.89
N ALA A 157 2.07 5.13 -9.42
CA ALA A 157 3.10 5.26 -10.45
C ALA A 157 2.55 5.84 -11.76
N VAL A 158 1.32 5.52 -12.14
CA VAL A 158 0.64 6.17 -13.29
C VAL A 158 0.46 7.67 -13.05
N LEU A 159 -0.06 8.07 -11.89
CA LEU A 159 -0.21 9.49 -11.56
C LEU A 159 1.16 10.20 -11.49
N LEU A 160 2.20 9.52 -11.01
CA LEU A 160 3.58 10.04 -11.05
C LEU A 160 4.04 10.29 -12.48
N ALA A 161 3.77 9.36 -13.40
CA ALA A 161 4.11 9.53 -14.81
C ALA A 161 3.47 10.81 -15.38
N TYR A 162 2.17 11.01 -15.16
CA TYR A 162 1.50 12.25 -15.58
C TYR A 162 2.08 13.48 -14.88
N SER A 163 2.33 13.42 -13.57
CA SER A 163 2.88 14.57 -12.82
C SER A 163 4.20 15.06 -13.41
N VAL A 164 5.08 14.14 -13.81
CA VAL A 164 6.38 14.48 -14.41
C VAL A 164 6.22 14.99 -15.84
N LEU A 165 5.32 14.40 -16.62
CA LEU A 165 5.05 14.87 -17.98
C LEU A 165 4.50 16.31 -17.96
N TYR A 166 3.56 16.61 -17.08
CA TYR A 166 2.97 17.94 -16.97
C TYR A 166 3.91 18.97 -16.34
N HIS A 167 4.65 18.60 -15.28
CA HIS A 167 5.46 19.55 -14.52
C HIS A 167 6.90 19.66 -15.03
N GLU A 168 7.57 18.53 -15.23
CA GLU A 168 8.99 18.49 -15.59
C GLU A 168 9.23 18.39 -17.09
N LYS A 169 8.20 17.98 -17.87
CA LYS A 169 8.29 17.69 -19.32
C LYS A 169 9.37 16.66 -19.64
N ASP A 170 9.59 15.71 -18.72
CA ASP A 170 10.57 14.63 -18.86
C ASP A 170 9.88 13.32 -19.25
N GLY A 171 9.79 13.09 -20.56
CA GLY A 171 9.22 11.86 -21.12
C GLY A 171 9.94 10.57 -20.71
N ARG A 172 11.25 10.64 -20.41
CA ARG A 172 12.04 9.47 -20.02
C ARG A 172 11.69 9.05 -18.59
N LYS A 173 11.58 10.00 -17.66
CA LYS A 173 11.12 9.74 -16.30
C LYS A 173 9.66 9.28 -16.29
N GLY A 174 8.79 9.90 -17.10
CA GLY A 174 7.40 9.46 -17.28
C GLY A 174 7.32 7.99 -17.73
N ALA A 175 8.08 7.60 -18.76
CA ALA A 175 8.11 6.22 -19.25
C ALA A 175 8.65 5.23 -18.20
N LYS A 176 9.60 5.64 -17.36
CA LYS A 176 10.09 4.82 -16.24
C LYS A 176 8.96 4.55 -15.24
N PHE A 177 8.22 5.57 -14.83
CA PHE A 177 7.09 5.40 -13.91
C PHE A 177 5.98 4.51 -14.48
N LEU A 178 5.69 4.63 -15.78
CA LEU A 178 4.76 3.71 -16.44
C LEU A 178 5.28 2.27 -16.43
N THR A 179 6.58 2.06 -16.63
CA THR A 179 7.19 0.72 -16.56
C THR A 179 7.06 0.13 -15.15
N ASP A 180 7.38 0.93 -14.12
CA ASP A 180 7.20 0.54 -12.72
C ASP A 180 5.74 0.15 -12.44
N ALA A 181 4.78 0.93 -12.97
CA ALA A 181 3.35 0.65 -12.86
C ALA A 181 2.97 -0.71 -13.49
N LEU A 182 3.46 -0.99 -14.71
CA LEU A 182 3.20 -2.26 -15.40
C LEU A 182 3.71 -3.46 -14.57
N ASP A 183 4.89 -3.34 -13.98
CA ASP A 183 5.46 -4.43 -13.18
C ASP A 183 4.67 -4.65 -11.89
N ASP A 184 4.23 -3.59 -11.23
CA ASP A 184 3.34 -3.67 -10.08
C ASP A 184 1.97 -4.31 -10.44
N TYR A 185 1.34 -3.95 -11.57
CA TYR A 185 0.11 -4.62 -12.00
C TYR A 185 0.33 -6.10 -12.34
N LYS A 186 1.43 -6.45 -13.01
CA LYS A 186 1.76 -7.87 -13.28
C LYS A 186 1.97 -8.66 -11.99
N ILE A 187 2.57 -8.06 -10.96
CA ILE A 187 2.68 -8.68 -9.64
C ILE A 187 1.30 -8.86 -9.03
N ALA A 188 0.46 -7.81 -9.03
CA ALA A 188 -0.91 -7.88 -8.52
C ALA A 188 -1.74 -8.96 -9.23
N ILE A 189 -1.66 -9.06 -10.57
CA ILE A 189 -2.33 -10.09 -11.38
C ILE A 189 -1.91 -11.49 -10.93
N ARG A 190 -0.59 -11.73 -10.80
CA ARG A 190 -0.07 -13.02 -10.32
C ARG A 190 -0.52 -13.36 -8.91
N GLN A 191 -0.79 -12.37 -8.07
CA GLN A 191 -1.27 -12.56 -6.70
C GLN A 191 -2.79 -12.82 -6.66
N VAL A 192 -3.61 -12.07 -7.40
CA VAL A 192 -5.07 -12.31 -7.45
C VAL A 192 -5.41 -13.68 -8.05
N ASP A 193 -4.55 -14.25 -8.90
CA ASP A 193 -4.75 -15.59 -9.45
C ASP A 193 -4.45 -16.72 -8.47
N LYS A 194 -3.71 -16.42 -7.38
CA LYS A 194 -3.38 -17.38 -6.33
C LYS A 194 -4.40 -17.38 -5.18
N VAL A 195 -5.32 -16.42 -5.16
CA VAL A 195 -6.27 -16.23 -4.06
C VAL A 195 -7.70 -16.41 -4.58
N SER A 196 -8.56 -16.99 -3.74
CA SER A 196 -9.99 -17.10 -4.04
C SER A 196 -10.69 -15.75 -3.81
N LEU A 197 -10.74 -14.93 -4.85
CA LEU A 197 -11.40 -13.61 -4.86
C LEU A 197 -12.60 -13.60 -5.81
N SER A 198 -13.46 -12.59 -5.69
CA SER A 198 -14.55 -12.37 -6.63
C SER A 198 -14.03 -12.10 -8.05
N SER A 199 -14.83 -12.41 -9.08
CA SER A 199 -14.47 -12.12 -10.48
C SER A 199 -14.14 -10.63 -10.69
N PHE A 200 -14.84 -9.74 -9.99
CA PHE A 200 -14.60 -8.30 -10.03
C PHE A 200 -13.22 -7.92 -9.49
N GLU A 201 -12.87 -8.38 -8.29
CA GLU A 201 -11.56 -8.09 -7.67
C GLU A 201 -10.39 -8.62 -8.51
N ARG A 202 -10.56 -9.79 -9.14
CA ARG A 202 -9.55 -10.35 -10.05
C ARG A 202 -9.39 -9.54 -11.33
N ALA A 203 -10.43 -8.84 -11.78
CA ALA A 203 -10.41 -8.03 -12.98
C ALA A 203 -9.73 -6.67 -12.77
N LEU A 204 -9.79 -6.10 -11.57
CA LEU A 204 -9.26 -4.75 -11.27
C LEU A 204 -7.82 -4.51 -11.76
N PRO A 205 -6.79 -5.28 -11.36
CA PRO A 205 -5.43 -5.02 -11.82
C PRO A 205 -5.24 -5.30 -13.32
N ARG A 206 -6.09 -6.14 -13.92
CA ARG A 206 -6.07 -6.40 -15.37
C ARG A 206 -6.64 -5.22 -16.15
N TRP A 207 -7.77 -4.67 -15.71
CA TRP A 207 -8.35 -3.48 -16.31
C TRP A 207 -7.41 -2.28 -16.20
N ASN A 208 -6.73 -2.09 -15.06
CA ASN A 208 -5.74 -1.03 -14.91
C ASN A 208 -4.56 -1.20 -15.88
N LEU A 209 -4.05 -2.44 -16.01
CA LEU A 209 -3.01 -2.77 -16.98
C LEU A 209 -3.49 -2.51 -18.42
N GLU A 210 -4.69 -2.99 -18.75
CA GLU A 210 -5.29 -2.82 -20.08
C GLU A 210 -5.50 -1.35 -20.42
N LEU A 211 -5.96 -0.51 -19.49
CA LEU A 211 -6.12 0.92 -19.72
C LEU A 211 -4.80 1.57 -20.16
N ILE A 212 -3.69 1.25 -19.49
CA ILE A 212 -2.38 1.84 -19.83
C ILE A 212 -1.85 1.31 -21.17
N VAL A 213 -2.05 0.02 -21.45
CA VAL A 213 -1.57 -0.62 -22.68
C VAL A 213 -2.44 -0.22 -23.88
N ALA A 214 -3.77 -0.27 -23.75
CA ALA A 214 -4.74 -0.03 -24.82
C ALA A 214 -4.82 1.45 -25.22
N VAL A 215 -4.62 2.38 -24.29
CA VAL A 215 -4.57 3.81 -24.60
C VAL A 215 -3.28 4.17 -25.38
N GLY A 216 -2.32 3.24 -25.53
CA GLY A 216 -1.12 3.44 -26.37
C GLY A 216 -0.21 4.58 -25.86
N GLU A 217 -0.47 5.06 -24.65
CA GLU A 217 0.15 6.23 -24.06
C GLU A 217 1.65 6.01 -23.79
N TYR A 218 2.07 4.77 -23.56
CA TYR A 218 3.50 4.42 -23.50
C TYR A 218 4.29 4.86 -24.76
N ARG A 219 3.70 4.76 -25.95
CA ARG A 219 4.37 5.17 -27.21
C ARG A 219 4.15 6.64 -27.55
N ARG A 220 3.00 7.23 -27.19
CA ARG A 220 2.69 8.63 -27.52
C ARG A 220 3.37 9.61 -26.56
N LEU A 221 3.38 9.34 -25.25
CA LEU A 221 3.92 10.23 -24.23
C LEU A 221 5.45 10.38 -24.30
N GLY A 222 6.14 9.37 -24.84
CA GLY A 222 7.58 9.44 -25.11
C GLY A 222 7.96 10.10 -26.45
N LEU A 223 7.01 10.40 -27.34
CA LEU A 223 7.31 10.85 -28.71
C LEU A 223 6.66 12.18 -29.10
N SER A 224 5.61 12.64 -28.40
CA SER A 224 4.90 13.86 -28.78
C SER A 224 5.59 15.18 -28.38
N GLU A 225 6.55 15.14 -27.45
CA GLU A 225 7.22 16.35 -26.93
C GLU A 225 8.76 16.33 -27.10
N ILE A 226 9.31 15.27 -27.71
CA ILE A 226 10.73 15.19 -28.02
C ILE A 226 10.99 15.91 -29.36
N PRO A 227 11.97 16.83 -29.44
CA PRO A 227 12.34 17.47 -30.70
C PRO A 227 12.62 16.43 -31.79
N PRO A 228 12.21 16.65 -33.06
CA PRO A 228 12.30 15.67 -34.14
C PRO A 228 13.69 15.04 -34.34
N ALA A 229 14.75 15.72 -33.88
CA ALA A 229 16.13 15.26 -33.98
C ALA A 229 16.45 14.04 -33.10
N ASP A 230 15.73 13.83 -31.99
CA ASP A 230 16.04 12.77 -31.00
C ASP A 230 15.07 11.57 -31.06
N ILE A 231 14.04 11.64 -31.91
CA ILE A 231 12.97 10.63 -32.04
C ILE A 231 13.53 9.27 -32.46
N SER A 232 14.51 9.24 -33.38
CA SER A 232 15.10 8.00 -33.90
C SER A 232 15.88 7.23 -32.82
N ARG A 233 16.62 7.95 -31.97
CA ARG A 233 17.39 7.37 -30.85
C ARG A 233 16.47 6.81 -29.75
N VAL A 234 15.37 7.49 -29.47
CA VAL A 234 14.36 7.05 -28.49
C VAL A 234 13.55 5.86 -29.02
N GLN A 235 13.24 5.83 -30.32
CA GLN A 235 12.60 4.67 -30.95
C GLN A 235 13.47 3.42 -30.93
N GLU A 236 14.78 3.52 -31.23
CA GLU A 236 15.70 2.37 -31.15
C GLU A 236 15.77 1.79 -29.73
N GLN A 237 15.79 2.65 -28.71
CA GLN A 237 15.86 2.26 -27.31
C GLN A 237 14.54 1.66 -26.80
N LEU A 238 13.39 2.19 -27.21
CA LEU A 238 12.10 1.63 -26.83
C LEU A 238 11.82 0.29 -27.54
N GLN A 239 12.30 0.10 -28.76
CA GLN A 239 12.20 -1.18 -29.48
C GLN A 239 13.09 -2.28 -28.88
N THR A 240 14.19 -1.93 -28.21
CA THR A 240 15.07 -2.93 -27.56
C THR A 240 14.47 -3.50 -26.26
N TYR A 241 13.42 -2.88 -25.70
CA TYR A 241 12.85 -3.24 -24.40
C TYR A 241 11.43 -3.84 -24.47
N ILE A 242 10.91 -4.15 -25.66
CA ILE A 242 9.61 -4.84 -25.79
C ILE A 242 9.84 -6.36 -25.64
N PRO A 243 9.43 -7.01 -24.54
CA PRO A 243 9.30 -8.46 -24.57
C PRO A 243 8.19 -8.82 -25.54
N GLU A 244 8.50 -9.69 -26.51
CA GLU A 244 7.54 -10.35 -27.38
C GLU A 244 6.49 -11.07 -26.51
N ALA A 245 5.30 -10.49 -26.36
CA ALA A 245 4.18 -11.12 -25.66
C ALA A 245 3.31 -11.86 -26.70
N PRO A 246 3.27 -13.20 -26.69
CA PRO A 246 2.33 -13.94 -27.52
C PRO A 246 0.97 -14.03 -26.82
N GLY A 247 -0.10 -13.86 -27.60
CA GLY A 247 -1.39 -14.51 -27.36
C GLY A 247 -2.41 -13.75 -26.49
N PHE A 248 -3.18 -12.88 -27.13
CA PHE A 248 -4.53 -12.51 -26.67
C PHE A 248 -5.52 -13.66 -26.91
N SER A 249 -6.34 -13.99 -25.90
CA SER A 249 -7.78 -14.34 -26.00
C SER A 249 -8.35 -14.92 -24.70
N PRO A 250 -9.68 -14.90 -24.44
CA PRO A 250 -10.62 -13.78 -24.66
C PRO A 250 -11.81 -13.73 -23.67
N GLY A 251 -12.53 -12.60 -23.68
CA GLY A 251 -14.00 -12.58 -23.61
C GLY A 251 -14.56 -11.39 -22.81
N ALA A 252 -14.80 -10.19 -23.34
CA ALA A 252 -14.98 -9.73 -24.71
C ALA A 252 -14.85 -8.17 -24.73
N PRO A 253 -14.84 -7.49 -25.90
CA PRO A 253 -13.75 -6.59 -26.31
C PRO A 253 -14.14 -5.10 -26.41
N ALA A 254 -13.14 -4.23 -26.55
CA ALA A 254 -13.28 -2.79 -26.82
C ALA A 254 -13.99 -2.43 -28.16
N GLU A 255 -14.45 -3.42 -28.92
CA GLU A 255 -15.05 -3.30 -30.25
C GLU A 255 -16.54 -2.88 -30.25
N THR A 256 -17.19 -2.68 -29.10
CA THR A 256 -18.59 -2.19 -29.08
C THR A 256 -18.71 -0.66 -29.20
N ARG A 257 -17.61 0.08 -29.35
CA ARG A 257 -17.67 1.49 -29.74
C ARG A 257 -17.69 1.60 -31.26
N VAL A 258 -18.90 1.69 -31.81
CA VAL A 258 -19.12 2.12 -33.19
C VAL A 258 -18.70 3.59 -33.27
N GLU A 259 -17.64 3.90 -34.03
CA GLU A 259 -17.41 5.26 -34.53
C GLU A 259 -18.61 5.68 -35.40
N LYS A 260 -19.22 6.81 -35.06
CA LYS A 260 -20.01 7.62 -36.00
C LYS A 260 -19.29 8.92 -36.24
#